data_AF-A0A7K0Q674-F1
#
_entry.id   AF-A0A7K0Q674-F1
#
_cell.length_a   1.000
_cell.length_b   1.000
_cell.length_c   1.000
_cell.angle_alpha   90.00
_cell.angle_beta   90.00
_cell.angle_gamma   90.00
#
_symmetry.space_group_name_H-M   'P 1'
#
loop_
_entity.id
_entity.type
_entity.pdbx_description
1 polymer ?
#
loop_
_entity_poly.entity_id
_entity_poly.type
_entity_poly.pdbx_seq_one_letter_code
_entity_poly.pdbx_strand_id
1 'polypeptide(L)'
;MLIGTAPIAYRVATDPGIRILVSDLACCALEAGSATTQNLLEPENPGHDEPRITVVLISGTVTHLLAPAVEQQWSKVPDPKIAVAVGACASSGGPYWDATTVVNGITDLIPASGFIAGCPPRPDVIVDGVCSLVGSL
;
A
#
# COMPACT_ATOMS: atom_id res chain seq x y z
N MET A 1 15.17 -8.22 -9.03
CA MET A 1 13.79 -8.02 -8.55
C MET A 1 13.56 -9.00 -7.40
N LEU A 2 14.10 -8.67 -6.22
CA LEU A 2 14.13 -9.58 -5.06
C LEU A 2 13.22 -9.02 -3.99
N ILE A 3 12.19 -9.81 -3.64
CA ILE A 3 11.24 -9.59 -2.54
C ILE A 3 11.98 -9.87 -1.20
N GLY A 4 13.07 -9.15 -0.98
CA GLY A 4 14.03 -9.32 0.12
C GLY A 4 14.80 -8.03 0.46
N THR A 5 14.72 -7.00 -0.38
CA THR A 5 14.99 -5.62 0.04
C THR A 5 13.81 -5.11 0.85
N ALA A 6 14.08 -4.31 1.89
CA ALA A 6 13.02 -3.70 2.70
C ALA A 6 12.00 -2.97 1.80
N PRO A 7 10.69 -3.09 2.07
CA PRO A 7 9.67 -2.37 1.31
C PRO A 7 9.95 -0.87 1.35
N ILE A 8 9.70 -0.18 0.23
CA ILE A 8 9.91 1.26 0.18
C ILE A 8 8.94 1.91 1.16
N ALA A 9 9.52 2.63 2.12
CA ALA A 9 8.79 3.27 3.19
C ALA A 9 8.78 4.79 2.97
N TYR A 10 7.62 5.38 3.22
CA TYR A 10 7.38 6.81 3.09
C TYR A 10 6.70 7.33 4.35
N ARG A 11 6.79 8.64 4.57
CA ARG A 11 5.98 9.37 5.54
C ARG A 11 5.06 10.34 4.83
N VAL A 12 3.88 10.53 5.39
CA VAL A 12 2.95 11.56 4.90
C VAL A 12 3.51 12.93 5.28
N ALA A 13 3.67 13.82 4.31
CA ALA A 13 4.29 15.13 4.53
C ALA A 13 3.49 16.01 5.52
N THR A 14 2.15 15.90 5.50
CA THR A 14 1.25 16.65 6.39
C THR A 14 1.11 16.03 7.78
N ASP A 15 1.41 14.74 7.95
CA ASP A 15 1.38 14.03 9.24
C ASP A 15 2.49 12.96 9.26
N PRO A 16 3.74 13.35 9.63
CA PRO A 16 4.88 12.43 9.62
C PRO A 16 4.74 11.24 10.59
N GLY A 17 3.74 11.24 11.48
CA GLY A 17 3.41 10.11 12.34
C GLY A 17 2.79 8.93 11.58
N ILE A 18 2.36 9.13 10.33
CA ILE A 18 1.86 8.07 9.45
C ILE A 18 3.01 7.57 8.58
N ARG A 19 3.39 6.31 8.77
CA ARG A 19 4.29 5.61 7.86
C ARG A 19 3.49 4.82 6.84
N ILE A 20 3.88 4.92 5.57
CA ILE A 20 3.31 4.17 4.46
C ILE A 20 4.36 3.17 3.96
N LEU A 21 4.00 1.90 3.90
CA LEU A 21 4.78 0.84 3.26
C LEU A 21 4.10 0.45 1.95
N VAL A 22 4.79 0.61 0.83
CA VAL A 22 4.22 0.29 -0.49
C VAL A 22 4.66 -1.11 -0.91
N SER A 23 3.69 -1.97 -1.23
CA SER A 23 3.98 -3.24 -1.91
C SER A 23 4.15 -2.99 -3.41
N ASP A 24 5.38 -3.16 -3.90
CA ASP A 24 5.76 -2.96 -5.31
C ASP A 24 5.24 -4.09 -6.23
N LEU A 25 3.92 -4.13 -6.45
CA LEU A 25 3.26 -5.19 -7.22
C LEU A 25 3.03 -4.82 -8.69
N ALA A 26 2.52 -3.62 -8.97
CA ALA A 26 2.19 -3.19 -10.33
C ALA A 26 2.15 -1.65 -10.45
N CYS A 27 1.33 -1.11 -11.37
CA CYS A 27 1.24 0.32 -11.69
C CYS A 27 0.82 1.21 -10.51
N CYS A 28 0.03 0.72 -9.56
CA CYS A 28 -0.41 1.51 -8.40
C CYS A 28 0.77 1.84 -7.46
N ALA A 29 1.81 1.01 -7.40
CA ALA A 29 2.99 1.29 -6.60
C ALA A 29 3.81 2.47 -7.16
N LEU A 30 3.93 2.55 -8.48
CA LEU A 30 4.57 3.69 -9.15
C LEU A 30 3.79 4.98 -8.90
N GLU A 31 2.47 4.91 -8.96
CA GLU A 31 1.61 6.06 -8.72
C GLU A 31 1.72 6.55 -7.26
N ALA A 32 1.73 5.62 -6.28
CA ALA A 32 1.99 5.95 -4.89
C ALA A 32 3.38 6.58 -4.70
N GLY A 33 4.43 6.02 -5.30
CA GLY A 33 5.79 6.57 -5.24
C GLY A 33 5.91 7.96 -5.87
N SER A 34 5.13 8.25 -6.92
CA SER A 34 5.11 9.55 -7.60
C SER A 34 4.58 10.69 -6.72
N ALA A 35 3.86 10.39 -5.64
CA ALA A 35 3.41 11.36 -4.65
C ALA A 35 4.58 12.15 -4.02
N THR A 36 5.80 11.60 -4.02
CA THR A 36 7.02 12.30 -3.62
C THR A 36 7.33 13.52 -4.50
N THR A 37 7.04 13.45 -5.79
CA THR A 37 7.26 14.57 -6.73
C THR A 37 6.29 15.73 -6.48
N GLN A 38 5.21 15.47 -5.75
CA GLN A 38 4.19 16.44 -5.36
C GLN A 38 4.35 16.89 -3.91
N ASN A 39 5.43 16.48 -3.22
CA ASN A 39 5.67 16.73 -1.79
C ASN A 39 4.53 16.23 -0.87
N LEU A 40 3.80 15.19 -1.30
CA LEU A 40 2.76 14.57 -0.47
C LEU A 40 3.35 13.47 0.41
N LEU A 41 4.39 12.79 -0.09
CA LEU A 41 5.13 11.76 0.62
C LEU A 41 6.62 12.12 0.67
N GLU A 42 7.25 11.78 1.79
CA GLU A 42 8.70 11.91 1.98
C GLU A 42 9.31 10.51 2.15
N PRO A 43 10.39 10.16 1.43
CA PRO A 43 11.08 8.89 1.64
C PRO A 43 11.56 8.75 3.09
N GLU A 44 11.31 7.60 3.70
CA GLU A 44 11.75 7.36 5.07
C GLU A 44 13.26 7.07 5.12
N ASN A 45 14.00 7.94 5.82
CA ASN A 45 15.43 7.78 6.07
C ASN A 45 15.69 7.17 7.47
N PRO A 46 16.82 6.47 7.66
CA PRO A 46 17.24 5.99 8.98
C PRO A 46 17.43 7.17 9.96
N GLY A 47 16.77 7.11 11.13
CA GLY A 47 16.90 8.12 12.19
C GLY A 47 15.64 8.93 12.50
N HIS A 48 14.51 8.65 11.85
CA HIS A 48 13.22 9.23 12.23
C HIS A 48 12.62 8.57 13.48
N ASP A 49 11.75 9.32 14.18
CA ASP A 49 10.95 8.84 15.30
C ASP A 49 10.04 7.67 14.90
N GLU A 50 9.72 6.79 15.85
CA GLU A 50 8.80 5.67 15.64
C GLU A 50 7.44 6.19 15.11
N PRO A 51 6.88 5.61 14.03
CA PRO A 51 5.60 6.06 13.50
C PRO A 51 4.45 5.74 14.48
N ARG A 52 3.47 6.62 14.55
CA ARG A 52 2.22 6.41 15.30
C ARG A 52 1.39 5.27 14.72
N ILE A 53 1.43 5.12 13.40
CA ILE A 53 0.72 4.05 12.67
C ILE A 53 1.46 3.69 11.39
N THR A 54 1.43 2.41 11.03
CA THR A 54 1.93 1.95 9.72
C THR A 54 0.78 1.51 8.81
N VAL A 55 0.73 2.07 7.62
CA VAL A 55 -0.24 1.76 6.58
C VAL A 55 0.45 0.93 5.51
N VAL A 56 0.01 -0.32 5.33
CA VAL A 56 0.54 -1.22 4.31
C VAL A 56 -0.34 -1.13 3.07
N LEU A 57 0.18 -0.52 2.00
CA LEU A 57 -0.52 -0.35 0.74
C LEU A 57 -0.26 -1.55 -0.17
N ILE A 58 -1.29 -2.39 -0.35
CA ILE A 58 -1.24 -3.44 -1.35
C ILE A 58 -1.54 -2.81 -2.71
N SER A 59 -0.48 -2.47 -3.43
CA SER A 59 -0.53 -1.53 -4.57
C SER A 59 -0.39 -2.24 -5.90
N GLY A 60 -1.47 -2.90 -6.34
CA GLY A 60 -1.55 -3.53 -7.65
C GLY A 60 -2.13 -4.94 -7.64
N THR A 61 -1.96 -5.64 -8.76
CA THR A 61 -2.47 -7.00 -8.94
C THR A 61 -1.72 -7.98 -8.04
N VAL A 62 -2.47 -8.77 -7.25
CA VAL A 62 -1.93 -9.88 -6.48
C VAL A 62 -2.21 -11.17 -7.23
N THR A 63 -1.15 -11.91 -7.56
CA THR A 63 -1.27 -13.25 -8.13
C THR A 63 -1.18 -14.31 -7.03
N HIS A 64 -1.71 -15.51 -7.27
CA HIS A 64 -1.57 -16.63 -6.32
C HIS A 64 -0.10 -16.95 -6.00
N LEU A 65 0.82 -16.71 -6.95
CA LEU A 65 2.26 -16.87 -6.72
C LEU A 65 2.83 -15.83 -5.75
N LEU A 66 2.31 -14.61 -5.76
CA LEU A 66 2.77 -13.50 -4.93
C LEU A 66 2.03 -13.40 -3.59
N ALA A 67 0.88 -14.07 -3.44
CA ALA A 67 0.09 -14.05 -2.21
C ALA A 67 0.92 -14.36 -0.93
N PRO A 68 1.77 -15.40 -0.89
CA PRO A 68 2.59 -15.67 0.30
C PRO A 68 3.57 -14.54 0.65
N ALA A 69 4.05 -13.81 -0.35
CA ALA A 69 4.94 -12.67 -0.14
C ALA A 69 4.19 -11.48 0.48
N VAL A 70 2.93 -11.25 0.07
CA VAL A 70 2.06 -10.23 0.66
C VAL A 70 1.76 -10.54 2.12
N GLU A 71 1.39 -11.78 2.43
CA GLU A 71 1.14 -12.24 3.81
C GLU A 71 2.41 -12.14 4.67
N GLN A 72 3.57 -12.48 4.10
CA GLN A 72 4.84 -12.35 4.81
C GLN A 72 5.21 -10.87 5.06
N GLN A 73 5.01 -9.99 4.09
CA GLN A 73 5.23 -8.56 4.27
C GLN A 73 4.34 -8.05 5.41
N TRP A 74 3.03 -8.36 5.38
CA TRP A 74 2.08 -7.97 6.41
C TRP A 74 2.47 -8.45 7.82
N SER A 75 2.86 -9.72 7.95
CA SER A 75 3.20 -10.31 9.26
C SER A 75 4.47 -9.74 9.89
N LYS A 76 5.39 -9.19 9.08
CA LYS A 76 6.63 -8.55 9.55
C LYS A 76 6.44 -7.12 10.05
N VAL A 77 5.29 -6.49 9.78
CA VAL A 77 5.03 -5.11 10.19
C VAL A 77 4.56 -5.09 11.66
N PRO A 78 5.18 -4.30 12.54
CA PRO A 78 4.75 -4.18 13.93
C PRO A 78 3.41 -3.45 14.03
N ASP A 79 2.65 -3.74 15.09
CA ASP A 79 1.46 -2.99 15.44
C ASP A 79 1.84 -1.65 16.12
N PRO A 80 1.06 -0.57 15.93
CA PRO A 80 -0.23 -0.50 15.22
C PRO A 80 -0.11 -0.39 13.68
N LYS A 81 -0.83 -1.26 12.96
CA LYS A 81 -0.86 -1.29 11.48
C LYS A 81 -2.26 -1.48 10.89
N ILE A 82 -2.43 -1.00 9.66
CA ILE A 82 -3.62 -1.25 8.83
C ILE A 82 -3.21 -1.65 7.40
N ALA A 83 -4.04 -2.45 6.72
CA ALA A 83 -3.84 -2.83 5.33
C ALA A 83 -4.86 -2.11 4.44
N VAL A 84 -4.40 -1.53 3.34
CA VAL A 84 -5.24 -0.80 2.39
C VAL A 84 -5.01 -1.33 0.99
N ALA A 85 -6.08 -1.70 0.30
CA ALA A 85 -6.01 -2.07 -1.11
C ALA A 85 -5.98 -0.79 -1.95
N VAL A 86 -4.98 -0.68 -2.82
CA VAL A 86 -4.85 0.46 -3.73
C VAL A 86 -5.10 0.00 -5.16
N GLY A 87 -6.16 0.56 -5.73
CA GLY A 87 -6.61 0.31 -7.09
C GLY A 87 -7.53 -0.90 -7.23
N ALA A 88 -8.10 -1.02 -8.43
CA ALA A 88 -9.10 -2.04 -8.77
C ALA A 88 -8.55 -3.48 -8.62
N CYS A 89 -7.27 -3.68 -8.96
CA CYS A 89 -6.66 -5.01 -8.90
C CYS A 89 -6.55 -5.56 -7.48
N ALA A 90 -6.07 -4.74 -6.53
CA ALA A 90 -5.97 -5.15 -5.13
C ALA A 90 -7.35 -5.24 -4.46
N SER A 91 -8.33 -4.49 -4.95
CA SER A 91 -9.69 -4.49 -4.37
C SER A 91 -10.50 -5.72 -4.79
N SER A 92 -10.45 -6.11 -6.07
CA SER A 92 -11.34 -7.15 -6.60
C SER A 92 -10.79 -7.85 -7.87
N GLY A 93 -9.47 -7.93 -8.05
CA GLY A 93 -8.84 -8.49 -9.27
C GLY A 93 -8.79 -7.52 -10.46
N GLY A 94 -9.65 -6.49 -10.47
CA GLY A 94 -9.63 -5.40 -11.44
C GLY A 94 -9.88 -5.89 -12.88
N PRO A 95 -9.13 -5.42 -13.88
CA PRO A 95 -9.28 -5.88 -15.27
C PRO A 95 -8.90 -7.35 -15.47
N TYR A 96 -8.33 -8.02 -14.46
CA TYR A 96 -7.89 -9.41 -14.50
C TYR A 96 -8.73 -10.32 -13.60
N TRP A 97 -9.94 -9.89 -13.20
CA TRP A 97 -10.77 -10.61 -12.24
C TRP A 97 -11.16 -12.04 -12.67
N ASP A 98 -11.12 -12.30 -13.97
CA ASP A 98 -11.43 -13.60 -14.60
C ASP A 98 -10.17 -14.45 -14.87
N ALA A 99 -8.97 -13.94 -14.56
CA ALA A 99 -7.73 -14.67 -14.71
C ALA A 99 -7.56 -15.69 -13.58
N THR A 100 -7.27 -16.95 -13.94
CA THR A 100 -7.07 -18.05 -12.97
C THR A 100 -5.83 -17.91 -12.09
N THR A 101 -4.98 -16.93 -12.37
CA THR A 101 -3.73 -16.66 -11.65
C THR A 101 -3.84 -15.51 -10.67
N VAL A 102 -4.96 -14.79 -10.66
CA VAL A 102 -5.17 -13.55 -9.90
C VAL A 102 -6.07 -13.79 -8.69
N VAL A 103 -5.71 -13.19 -7.57
CA VAL A 103 -6.53 -13.14 -6.37
C VAL A 103 -7.55 -12.01 -6.50
N ASN A 104 -8.83 -12.30 -6.27
CA ASN A 104 -9.94 -11.37 -6.45
C ASN A 104 -10.17 -10.46 -5.23
N GLY A 105 -9.09 -9.89 -4.72
CA GLY A 105 -9.11 -8.95 -3.61
C GLY A 105 -8.21 -9.37 -2.46
N ILE A 106 -7.62 -8.40 -1.78
CA ILE A 106 -6.68 -8.67 -0.68
C ILE A 106 -7.35 -9.21 0.59
N THR A 107 -8.67 -9.07 0.71
CA THR A 107 -9.45 -9.54 1.87
C THR A 107 -9.37 -11.05 2.05
N ASP A 108 -9.09 -11.79 0.96
CA ASP A 108 -8.86 -13.24 1.00
C ASP A 108 -7.48 -13.60 1.61
N LEU A 109 -6.57 -12.63 1.75
CA LEU A 109 -5.18 -12.85 2.19
C LEU A 109 -4.90 -12.22 3.56
N ILE A 110 -5.30 -10.96 3.76
CA ILE A 110 -5.00 -10.18 4.96
C ILE A 110 -6.20 -9.31 5.37
N PRO A 111 -6.32 -8.89 6.65
CA PRO A 111 -7.44 -8.07 7.11
C PRO A 111 -7.36 -6.66 6.51
N ALA A 112 -8.10 -6.43 5.43
CA ALA A 112 -8.20 -5.13 4.78
C ALA A 112 -9.01 -4.14 5.64
N SER A 113 -8.45 -2.96 5.89
CA SER A 113 -9.09 -1.86 6.62
C SER A 113 -9.84 -0.90 5.70
N GLY A 114 -9.48 -0.85 4.41
CA GLY A 114 -10.12 0.03 3.44
C GLY A 114 -9.61 -0.17 2.02
N PHE A 115 -10.23 0.54 1.08
CA PHE A 115 -9.96 0.46 -0.35
C PHE A 115 -9.87 1.86 -0.96
N ILE A 116 -8.85 2.10 -1.77
CA ILE A 116 -8.68 3.34 -2.54
C ILE A 116 -8.90 3.00 -4.02
N ALA A 117 -10.01 3.48 -4.57
CA ALA A 117 -10.45 3.14 -5.92
C ALA A 117 -9.65 3.88 -7.01
N GLY A 118 -9.25 3.16 -8.07
CA GLY A 118 -8.58 3.71 -9.26
C GLY A 118 -7.83 2.65 -10.08
N CYS A 119 -7.25 3.01 -11.23
CA CYS A 119 -6.46 2.08 -12.06
C CYS A 119 -5.40 2.78 -12.95
N PRO A 120 -4.33 3.38 -12.38
CA PRO A 120 -4.12 3.60 -10.95
C PRO A 120 -4.88 4.86 -10.43
N PRO A 121 -5.21 4.93 -9.13
CA PRO A 121 -5.70 6.16 -8.51
C PRO A 121 -4.61 7.24 -8.52
N ARG A 122 -4.97 8.51 -8.68
CA ARG A 122 -3.98 9.60 -8.66
C ARG A 122 -3.23 9.68 -7.33
N PRO A 123 -2.00 10.25 -7.29
CA PRO A 123 -1.16 10.23 -6.10
C PRO A 123 -1.79 11.00 -4.93
N ASP A 124 -2.44 12.13 -5.19
CA ASP A 124 -3.20 12.91 -4.22
C ASP A 124 -4.34 12.08 -3.60
N VAL A 125 -5.10 11.36 -4.44
CA VAL A 125 -6.20 10.50 -3.98
C VAL A 125 -5.69 9.34 -3.11
N ILE A 126 -4.50 8.80 -3.41
CA ILE A 126 -3.89 7.77 -2.57
C ILE A 126 -3.58 8.32 -1.18
N VAL A 127 -2.91 9.46 -1.09
CA VAL A 127 -2.50 10.04 0.19
C VAL A 127 -3.70 10.51 1.00
N ASP A 128 -4.68 11.18 0.37
CA ASP A 128 -5.92 11.60 1.03
C ASP A 128 -6.72 10.40 1.56
N GLY A 129 -6.81 9.33 0.77
CA GLY A 129 -7.46 8.09 1.19
C GLY A 129 -6.79 7.45 2.40
N VAL A 130 -5.45 7.47 2.47
CA VAL A 130 -4.70 7.02 3.64
C VAL A 130 -5.02 7.89 4.86
N CYS A 131 -4.92 9.21 4.72
CA CYS A 131 -5.19 10.14 5.82
C CYS A 131 -6.61 10.00 6.36
N SER A 132 -7.59 9.82 5.48
CA SER A 132 -8.99 9.60 5.84
C SER A 132 -9.19 8.30 6.62
N LEU A 133 -8.56 7.20 6.19
CA LEU A 133 -8.64 5.90 6.89
C LEU A 133 -7.97 5.91 8.26
N VAL A 134 -6.92 6.71 8.43
CA VAL A 134 -6.22 6.88 9.71
C VAL A 134 -6.94 7.87 10.65
N GLY A 135 -7.84 8.71 10.12
CA GLY A 135 -8.53 9.75 10.88
C GLY A 135 -7.67 10.98 11.14
N SER A 136 -6.75 11.31 10.22
CA SER A 136 -5.88 12.49 10.29
C SER A 136 -6.41 13.70 9.50
N LEU A 137 -7.58 13.59 8.86
CA LEU A 137 -8.30 14.65 8.14
C LEU A 137 -9.77 14.70 8.57
#